data_AF-A0A4R7J323-F1
#
_entry.id   AF-A0A4R7J323-F1
#
_cell.length_a   1.000
_cell.length_b   1.000
_cell.length_c   1.000
_cell.angle_alpha   90.00
_cell.angle_beta   90.00
_cell.angle_gamma   90.00
#
_symmetry.space_group_name_H-M   'P 1'
#
loop_
_entity.id
_entity.type
_entity.pdbx_description
1 polymer ?
#
loop_
_entity_poly.entity_id
_entity_poly.type
_entity_poly.pdbx_seq_one_letter_code
_entity_poly.pdbx_strand_id
1 'polypeptide(L)'
;MHIPEPENVPGDIVGHTDGCTREHYMYLNNRVNTIGPITIAGQPVYGPDGEWLGMTPNRTEPCHYGTSFVTRAQLEKVGLTAADVPNLRVIDTTGRTPSND
;
A
#
# COMPACT_ATOMS: atom_id res chain seq x y z
N MET A 1 -16.95 10.90 10.11
CA MET A 1 -15.58 11.25 10.55
C MET A 1 -14.83 11.73 9.32
N HIS A 2 -14.64 13.03 9.17
CA HIS A 2 -13.87 13.60 8.06
C HIS A 2 -12.39 13.48 8.44
N ILE A 3 -11.66 12.60 7.76
CA ILE A 3 -10.21 12.49 7.93
C ILE A 3 -9.62 13.58 7.02
N PRO A 4 -8.97 14.63 7.56
CA PRO A 4 -8.37 15.67 6.74
C PRO A 4 -7.35 15.05 5.79
N GLU A 5 -7.34 15.52 4.54
CA GLU A 5 -6.34 15.12 3.55
C GLU A 5 -4.95 15.53 4.07
N PRO A 6 -4.00 14.58 4.25
CA PRO A 6 -2.66 14.93 4.66
C PRO A 6 -1.97 15.67 3.50
N GLU A 7 -1.82 16.97 3.66
CA GLU A 7 -1.08 17.87 2.77
C GLU A 7 0.40 17.49 2.60
N ASN A 8 0.93 16.61 3.45
CA ASN A 8 2.26 16.03 3.35
C ASN A 8 2.25 14.55 3.79
N VAL A 9 2.23 13.62 2.83
CA VAL A 9 2.40 12.19 3.10
C VAL A 9 3.89 11.85 3.04
N PRO A 10 4.48 11.26 4.11
CA PRO A 10 5.86 10.77 4.07
C PRO A 10 6.18 9.96 2.82
N GLY A 11 7.35 10.20 2.22
CA GLY A 11 7.71 9.63 0.92
C GLY A 11 7.90 8.11 0.91
N ASP A 12 7.97 7.47 2.07
CA ASP A 12 7.96 6.02 2.27
C ASP A 12 6.54 5.42 2.26
N ILE A 13 5.50 6.25 2.49
CA ILE A 13 4.09 5.85 2.38
C ILE A 13 3.63 5.91 0.92
N VAL A 14 4.19 6.81 0.12
CA VAL A 14 4.01 6.81 -1.34
C VAL A 14 4.99 5.83 -1.93
N GLY A 15 4.52 4.62 -2.23
CA GLY A 15 5.37 3.59 -2.83
C GLY A 15 6.19 4.13 -4.00
N HIS A 16 7.43 3.66 -4.15
CA HIS A 16 8.21 3.89 -5.37
C HIS A 16 7.46 3.21 -6.52
N THR A 17 6.59 3.93 -7.20
CA THR A 17 5.80 3.41 -8.32
C THR A 17 6.50 3.59 -9.68
N ASP A 18 7.81 3.83 -9.66
CA ASP A 18 8.60 3.78 -10.89
C ASP A 18 8.46 2.37 -11.49
N GLY A 19 7.91 2.29 -12.70
CA GLY A 19 7.60 1.04 -13.39
C GLY A 19 6.16 0.54 -13.27
N CYS A 20 5.28 1.21 -12.51
CA CYS A 20 3.85 0.90 -12.52
C CYS A 20 3.22 1.29 -13.86
N THR A 21 2.41 0.41 -14.43
CA THR A 21 1.68 0.66 -15.69
C THR A 21 0.31 1.30 -15.44
N ARG A 22 -0.35 1.76 -16.51
CA ARG A 22 -1.74 2.22 -16.47
C ARG A 22 -2.65 1.17 -15.83
N GLU A 23 -2.51 -0.09 -16.27
CA GLU A 23 -3.33 -1.22 -15.79
C GLU A 23 -3.12 -1.47 -14.30
N HIS A 24 -1.90 -1.28 -13.80
CA HIS A 24 -1.60 -1.40 -12.39
C HIS A 24 -2.39 -0.38 -11.55
N TYR A 25 -2.40 0.89 -11.94
CA TYR A 25 -3.17 1.90 -11.20
C TYR A 25 -4.68 1.67 -11.28
N MET A 26 -5.20 1.24 -12.44
CA MET A 26 -6.61 0.88 -12.57
C MET A 26 -6.97 -0.32 -11.69
N TYR A 27 -6.08 -1.32 -11.62
CA TYR A 27 -6.23 -2.44 -10.69
C TYR A 27 -6.26 -1.98 -9.24
N LEU A 28 -5.31 -1.14 -8.81
CA LEU A 28 -5.30 -0.59 -7.44
C LEU A 28 -6.57 0.18 -7.14
N ASN A 29 -7.00 1.07 -8.05
CA ASN A 29 -8.24 1.85 -7.93
C ASN A 29 -9.47 0.95 -7.72
N ASN A 30 -9.53 -0.18 -8.43
CA ASN A 30 -10.63 -1.13 -8.31
C ASN A 30 -10.55 -1.99 -7.03
N ARG A 31 -9.38 -2.07 -6.39
CA ARG A 31 -9.17 -2.84 -5.16
C ARG A 31 -9.39 -2.02 -3.89
N VAL A 32 -9.37 -0.70 -3.97
CA VAL A 32 -9.72 0.17 -2.84
C VAL A 32 -11.10 -0.19 -2.28
N ASN A 33 -11.18 -0.28 -0.96
CA ASN A 33 -12.35 -0.70 -0.19
C ASN A 33 -12.87 -2.12 -0.49
N THR A 34 -12.03 -2.98 -1.06
CA THR A 34 -12.34 -4.39 -1.23
C THR A 34 -11.73 -5.23 -0.12
N ILE A 35 -12.38 -6.35 0.20
CA ILE A 35 -11.85 -7.35 1.13
C ILE A 35 -11.10 -8.42 0.31
N GLY A 36 -9.90 -8.76 0.75
CA GLY A 36 -9.10 -9.84 0.20
C GLY A 36 -8.59 -10.77 1.29
N PRO A 37 -8.30 -12.04 0.97
CA PRO A 37 -7.63 -12.92 1.91
C PRO A 37 -6.15 -12.49 2.04
N ILE A 38 -5.67 -12.43 3.27
CA ILE A 38 -4.22 -12.43 3.56
C ILE A 38 -3.87 -13.72 4.28
N THR A 39 -2.67 -14.23 4.01
CA THR A 39 -2.14 -15.38 4.74
C THR A 39 -1.13 -14.86 5.75
N ILE A 40 -1.41 -15.09 7.02
CA ILE A 40 -0.49 -14.82 8.11
C ILE A 40 0.32 -16.09 8.34
N ALA A 41 1.63 -15.96 8.23
CA ALA A 41 2.55 -17.07 8.42
C ALA A 41 2.48 -17.59 9.86
N GLY A 42 2.56 -18.92 9.98
CA GLY A 42 2.75 -19.59 11.25
C GLY A 42 3.98 -19.07 12.00
N GLN A 43 3.94 -19.17 13.32
CA GLN A 43 5.03 -18.79 14.20
C GLN A 43 5.85 -20.02 14.59
N PRO A 44 7.17 -19.88 14.81
CA PRO A 44 7.97 -20.98 15.31
C PRO A 44 7.54 -21.35 16.74
N VAL A 45 7.55 -22.64 17.04
CA VAL A 45 7.24 -23.20 18.35
C VAL A 45 8.53 -23.76 18.93
N TYR A 46 8.87 -23.32 20.14
CA TYR A 46 10.05 -23.78 20.88
C TYR A 46 9.65 -24.46 22.18
N GLY A 47 10.45 -25.45 22.59
CA GLY A 47 10.32 -26.10 23.90
C GLY A 47 10.80 -25.21 25.04
N PRO A 48 10.58 -25.63 26.31
CA PRO A 48 10.99 -24.86 27.49
C PRO A 48 12.50 -24.58 27.58
N ASP A 49 13.32 -25.38 26.91
CA ASP A 49 14.77 -25.29 26.82
C ASP A 49 15.26 -24.57 25.56
N GLY A 50 14.34 -24.08 24.71
CA GLY A 50 14.65 -23.38 23.47
C GLY A 50 14.87 -24.30 22.26
N GLU A 51 14.63 -25.60 22.38
CA GLU A 51 14.68 -26.52 21.24
C GLU A 51 13.56 -26.22 20.23
N TRP A 52 13.84 -26.31 18.93
CA TRP A 52 12.81 -26.11 17.90
C TRP A 52 11.87 -27.31 17.82
N LEU A 53 10.57 -27.07 18.00
CA LEU A 53 9.53 -28.11 17.97
C LEU A 53 8.70 -28.10 16.69
N GLY A 54 8.65 -26.97 15.99
CA GLY A 54 7.86 -26.86 14.75
C GLY A 54 7.39 -25.44 14.44
N MET A 55 6.29 -25.36 13.69
CA MET A 55 5.61 -24.12 13.31
C MET A 55 4.12 -24.25 13.63
N THR A 56 3.47 -23.18 14.08
CA THR A 56 2.01 -23.14 14.13
C THR A 56 1.43 -23.16 12.70
N PRO A 57 0.16 -23.56 12.51
CA PRO A 57 -0.47 -23.46 11.20
C PRO A 57 -0.49 -22.02 10.67
N ASN A 58 -0.44 -21.88 9.35
CA ASN A 58 -0.80 -20.63 8.70
C ASN A 58 -2.29 -20.35 8.93
N ARG A 59 -2.65 -19.07 8.99
CA ARG A 59 -4.05 -18.65 9.05
C ARG A 59 -4.36 -17.69 7.92
N THR A 60 -5.54 -17.85 7.33
CA THR A 60 -6.06 -16.94 6.32
C THR A 60 -7.11 -16.06 6.97
N GLU A 61 -6.93 -14.75 6.85
CA GLU A 61 -7.84 -13.76 7.42
C GLU A 61 -8.31 -12.79 6.34
N PRO A 62 -9.54 -12.27 6.42
CA PRO A 62 -9.98 -11.18 5.57
C PRO A 62 -9.26 -9.89 5.99
N CYS A 63 -8.64 -9.21 5.03
CA CYS A 63 -8.08 -7.87 5.22
C CYS A 63 -8.78 -6.89 4.30
N HIS A 64 -9.04 -5.69 4.82
CA HIS A 64 -9.62 -4.60 4.05
C HIS A 64 -8.50 -3.82 3.36
N TYR A 65 -8.57 -3.72 2.03
CA TYR A 65 -7.65 -2.87 1.28
C TYR A 65 -8.07 -1.40 1.43
N GLY A 66 -7.45 -0.69 2.36
CA GLY A 66 -7.84 0.66 2.76
C GLY A 66 -7.73 1.69 1.64
N THR A 67 -6.51 2.04 1.22
CA THR A 67 -6.26 2.98 0.11
C THR A 67 -4.81 2.86 -0.36
N SER A 68 -4.50 3.47 -1.50
CA SER A 68 -3.13 3.79 -1.91
C SER A 68 -2.98 5.30 -2.12
N PHE A 69 -1.76 5.81 -1.95
CA PHE A 69 -1.39 7.18 -2.28
C PHE A 69 -0.56 7.18 -3.56
N VAL A 70 -0.88 8.09 -4.49
CA VAL A 70 -0.17 8.27 -5.77
C VAL A 70 0.01 9.76 -6.04
N THR A 71 1.08 10.14 -6.74
CA THR A 71 1.27 11.53 -7.15
C THR A 71 0.66 11.80 -8.52
N ARG A 72 0.31 13.07 -8.81
CA ARG A 72 -0.14 13.45 -10.16
C ARG A 72 0.88 13.09 -11.25
N ALA A 73 2.16 13.37 -10.99
CA ALA A 73 3.25 13.07 -11.92
C ALA A 73 3.35 11.56 -12.25
N GLN A 74 3.03 10.69 -11.29
CA GLN A 74 3.00 9.24 -11.52
C GLN A 74 1.87 8.82 -12.46
N LEU A 75 0.69 9.43 -12.33
CA LEU A 75 -0.44 9.18 -13.21
C LEU A 75 -0.20 9.74 -14.62
N GLU A 76 0.37 10.95 -14.71
CA GLU A 76 0.69 11.60 -15.99
C GLU A 76 1.67 10.77 -16.83
N LYS A 77 2.68 10.17 -16.19
CA LYS A 77 3.64 9.25 -16.86
C LYS A 77 2.96 8.09 -17.58
N VAL A 78 1.76 7.68 -17.17
CA VAL A 78 0.99 6.57 -17.75
C VAL A 78 -0.31 7.03 -18.43
N GLY A 79 -0.44 8.33 -18.70
CA GLY A 79 -1.59 8.92 -19.37
C GLY A 79 -2.89 8.84 -18.57
N LEU A 80 -2.81 8.85 -17.23
CA LEU A 80 -3.95 8.90 -16.31
C LEU A 80 -4.04 10.27 -15.64
N THR A 81 -5.25 10.60 -15.21
CA THR A 81 -5.57 11.75 -14.36
C THR A 81 -6.24 11.27 -13.08
N ALA A 82 -6.42 12.16 -12.10
CA ALA A 82 -7.15 11.84 -10.87
C ALA A 82 -8.61 11.39 -11.13
N ALA A 83 -9.22 11.86 -12.22
CA ALA A 83 -10.58 11.48 -12.60
C ALA A 83 -10.68 10.02 -13.05
N ASP A 84 -9.60 9.45 -13.59
CA ASP A 84 -9.56 8.06 -14.04
C ASP A 84 -9.46 7.05 -12.87
N VAL A 85 -8.98 7.51 -11.70
CA VAL A 85 -8.72 6.70 -10.51
C VAL A 85 -9.36 7.29 -9.25
N PRO A 86 -10.70 7.44 -9.22
CA PRO A 86 -11.41 8.20 -8.17
C PRO A 86 -11.30 7.61 -6.75
N ASN A 87 -10.86 6.36 -6.61
CA ASN A 87 -10.70 5.70 -5.31
C ASN A 87 -9.27 5.81 -4.77
N LEU A 88 -8.30 6.22 -5.58
CA LEU A 88 -6.93 6.44 -5.11
C LEU A 88 -6.81 7.83 -4.48
N ARG A 89 -5.94 7.96 -3.49
CA ARG A 89 -5.59 9.28 -2.94
C ARG A 89 -4.49 9.91 -3.79
N VAL A 90 -4.87 10.89 -4.60
CA VAL A 90 -3.94 11.64 -5.44
C VAL A 90 -3.40 12.83 -4.67
N ILE A 91 -2.08 12.89 -4.51
CA ILE A 91 -1.37 13.98 -3.85
C ILE A 91 -0.46 14.72 -4.85
N ASP A 92 -0.04 15.94 -4.51
CA ASP A 92 0.79 16.74 -5.40
C ASP A 92 2.28 16.36 -5.30
N THR A 93 2.80 16.17 -4.09
CA THR A 93 4.19 15.79 -3.83
C THR A 93 4.29 14.83 -2.66
N THR A 94 5.39 14.09 -2.60
CA THR A 94 5.75 13.33 -1.40
C THR A 94 6.43 14.25 -0.40
N GLY A 95 6.25 13.99 0.89
CA GLY A 95 6.92 14.73 1.98
C GLY A 95 8.43 14.46 2.09
N ARG A 96 9.13 14.12 0.99
CA ARG A 96 10.60 14.16 1.00
C ARG A 96 11.01 15.63 1.09
N THR A 97 11.47 16.04 2.26
CA THR A 97 12.36 17.20 2.36
C THR A 97 13.47 17.01 1.33
N PRO A 98 13.76 17.98 0.45
CA PRO A 98 14.91 17.87 -0.44
C PRO A 98 16.15 17.63 0.41
N SER A 99 16.89 16.56 0.13
CA SER A 99 18.23 16.39 0.69
C SER A 99 19.07 17.54 0.15
N ASN A 100 19.51 18.43 1.04
CA ASN A 100 20.59 19.35 0.76
C ASN A 100 21.88 18.54 0.69
N ASP A 101 22.19 18.00 -0.49
CA ASP A 101 23.53 17.54 -0.86
C ASP A 101 24.06 18.43 -2.00
#